data_AF-A0A918LXQ6-F1
#
_entry.id   AF-A0A918LXQ6-F1
#
_cell.length_a   1.000
_cell.length_b   1.000
_cell.length_c   1.000
_cell.angle_alpha   90.00
_cell.angle_beta   90.00
_cell.angle_gamma   90.00
#
_symmetry.space_group_name_H-M   'P 1'
#
loop_
_entity.id
_entity.type
_entity.pdbx_description
1 polymer ?
#
loop_
_entity_poly.entity_id
_entity_poly.type
_entity_poly.pdbx_seq_one_letter_code
_entity_poly.pdbx_strand_id
1 'polypeptide(L)'
;MRRRPATFRRPAVAALCLGLVALPAGPAFAERVPQEPVEVINGDLALPAFTGTAYNNAGVTGWSVGSTSANNGAGTAGGVWRYSGDASGHPDKQVASMLRENGAAYKFKQRLRGVRPGAKVTVTFDDSPGVSLSCAPRTVEQGQTYTVQGSGGTVQEELTEPDPDKEWNVLGSGVWRTGRTYTFTADEYEPLLTFASTVPVKPNGGAAGTGTNGGYCGPMIAGIKAVQIPPPLDKTIRGDELPPSVAFKGNDKRTVADAVTECNKGTAQCAFTPDDDYSFAYYEPARVAGENYVNCTRATLDRERPLKYSARTISDLPAGAGLPPANSTAAPSNMNGQFTGGTGTTPAWSPTAERTVKEIISPGEVSWIETQTGRRRTEGWFTSHPTPDDPNQDWRLYTVLDYPSPQLADRFYQRTGPMTAAELSRCRSDRPSAETPNDAGSPAAGADRG
;
A
#
# COMPACT_ATOMS: atom_id res chain seq x y z
N MET A 1 17.91 -62.09 -63.71
CA MET A 1 19.00 -63.05 -63.37
C MET A 1 19.75 -62.50 -62.16
N ARG A 2 19.55 -63.08 -60.97
CA ARG A 2 20.46 -63.98 -60.21
C ARG A 2 21.68 -63.29 -59.53
N ARG A 3 21.54 -63.17 -58.19
CA ARG A 3 22.48 -63.46 -57.07
C ARG A 3 23.84 -62.71 -56.93
N ARG A 4 23.93 -61.92 -55.83
CA ARG A 4 24.92 -61.87 -54.69
C ARG A 4 26.33 -62.49 -54.89
N PRO A 5 27.43 -61.99 -54.25
CA PRO A 5 27.50 -61.80 -52.78
C PRO A 5 28.39 -60.68 -52.21
N ALA A 6 28.32 -60.58 -50.88
CA ALA A 6 28.98 -59.64 -49.97
C ALA A 6 30.43 -60.02 -49.60
N THR A 7 31.20 -59.05 -49.10
CA THR A 7 32.29 -59.32 -48.15
C THR A 7 32.54 -58.13 -47.21
N PHE A 8 32.74 -58.48 -45.95
CA PHE A 8 32.95 -57.65 -44.76
C PHE A 8 34.35 -57.00 -44.71
N ARG A 9 34.45 -55.80 -44.13
CA ARG A 9 35.59 -55.38 -43.29
C ARG A 9 35.11 -54.48 -42.14
N ARG A 10 35.42 -54.87 -40.90
CA ARG A 10 35.41 -54.03 -39.68
C ARG A 10 36.68 -53.16 -39.66
N PRO A 11 36.73 -52.03 -38.92
CA PRO A 11 37.31 -52.12 -37.57
C PRO A 11 36.79 -51.14 -36.50
N ALA A 12 37.08 -51.53 -35.25
CA ALA A 12 37.39 -50.73 -34.05
C ALA A 12 36.38 -49.70 -33.51
N VAL A 13 35.64 -50.12 -32.47
CA VAL A 13 34.98 -49.25 -31.50
C VAL A 13 35.97 -48.95 -30.37
N ALA A 14 36.38 -47.69 -30.24
CA ALA A 14 37.07 -47.19 -29.07
C ALA A 14 36.01 -46.66 -28.08
N ALA A 15 35.96 -47.26 -26.89
CA ALA A 15 35.11 -46.81 -25.80
C ALA A 15 35.75 -45.60 -25.11
N LEU A 16 35.13 -44.44 -25.23
CA LEU A 16 35.49 -43.23 -24.49
C LEU A 16 34.51 -43.08 -23.31
N CYS A 17 35.00 -43.30 -22.10
CA CYS A 17 34.27 -43.05 -20.87
C CYS A 17 34.09 -41.53 -20.67
N LEU A 18 32.87 -41.02 -20.84
CA LEU A 18 32.47 -39.68 -20.42
C LEU A 18 32.13 -39.72 -18.92
N GLY A 19 33.01 -39.16 -18.09
CA GLY A 19 32.73 -38.87 -16.70
C GLY A 19 31.71 -37.73 -16.59
N LEU A 20 30.55 -38.00 -15.97
CA LEU A 20 29.63 -36.97 -15.52
C LEU A 20 30.30 -36.16 -14.40
N VAL A 21 30.62 -34.90 -14.69
CA VAL A 21 30.87 -33.89 -13.65
C VAL A 21 29.51 -33.45 -13.12
N ALA A 22 29.18 -33.85 -11.90
CA ALA A 22 28.05 -33.32 -11.16
C ALA A 22 28.33 -31.86 -10.80
N LEU A 23 27.77 -30.93 -11.58
CA LEU A 23 27.67 -29.53 -11.19
C LEU A 23 26.68 -29.42 -10.02
N PRO A 24 27.01 -28.68 -8.94
CA PRO A 24 26.05 -28.41 -7.88
C PRO A 24 24.87 -27.63 -8.47
N ALA A 25 23.67 -28.16 -8.25
CA ALA A 25 22.43 -27.45 -8.53
C ALA A 25 22.44 -26.13 -7.75
N GLY A 26 22.71 -25.04 -8.46
CA GLY A 26 22.48 -23.69 -7.95
C GLY A 26 21.00 -23.53 -7.58
N PRO A 27 20.68 -22.66 -6.60
CA PRO A 27 19.31 -22.47 -6.17
C PRO A 27 18.45 -22.05 -7.37
N ALA A 28 17.31 -22.71 -7.47
CA ALA A 28 16.25 -22.42 -8.42
C ALA A 28 15.93 -20.93 -8.43
N PHE A 29 15.77 -20.40 -9.64
CA PHE A 29 15.03 -19.20 -10.01
C PHE A 29 14.63 -18.29 -8.83
N ALA A 30 15.42 -17.25 -8.59
CA ALA A 30 14.85 -16.04 -8.01
C ALA A 30 13.78 -15.56 -9.00
N GLU A 31 12.53 -15.86 -8.71
CA GLU A 31 11.38 -15.33 -9.44
C GLU A 31 11.48 -13.82 -9.33
N ARG A 32 11.84 -13.18 -10.44
CA ARG A 32 11.93 -11.73 -10.51
C ARG A 32 10.50 -11.23 -10.38
N VAL A 33 10.12 -10.79 -9.18
CA VAL A 33 8.82 -10.16 -8.93
C VAL A 33 8.60 -9.12 -10.04
N PRO A 34 7.50 -9.20 -10.80
CA PRO A 34 7.30 -8.34 -11.95
C PRO A 34 7.32 -6.88 -11.52
N GLN A 35 8.01 -6.05 -12.31
CA GLN A 35 7.93 -4.61 -12.14
C GLN A 35 6.61 -4.12 -12.72
N GLU A 36 5.89 -3.34 -11.93
CA GLU A 36 4.63 -2.73 -12.33
C GLU A 36 4.85 -1.25 -12.67
N PRO A 37 4.19 -0.73 -13.72
CA PRO A 37 4.24 0.69 -14.02
C PRO A 37 3.57 1.48 -12.88
N VAL A 38 4.18 2.60 -12.50
CA VAL A 38 3.59 3.58 -11.59
C VAL A 38 3.14 4.76 -12.43
N GLU A 39 1.89 5.20 -12.24
CA GLU A 39 1.38 6.37 -12.92
C GLU A 39 2.12 7.63 -12.45
N VAL A 40 2.89 8.22 -13.36
CA VAL A 40 3.45 9.57 -13.20
C VAL A 40 2.56 10.52 -13.99
N ILE A 41 1.71 11.26 -13.29
CA ILE A 41 0.71 12.13 -13.94
C ILE A 41 1.46 13.20 -14.72
N ASN A 42 1.17 13.31 -16.02
CA ASN A 42 1.82 14.28 -16.89
C ASN A 42 3.36 14.20 -16.78
N GLY A 43 3.90 12.97 -16.75
CA GLY A 43 5.36 12.73 -16.67
C GLY A 43 6.14 13.20 -17.91
N ASP A 44 5.45 13.37 -19.04
CA ASP A 44 5.96 14.04 -20.25
C ASP A 44 5.91 15.57 -20.15
N LEU A 45 5.32 16.10 -19.07
CA LEU A 45 5.20 17.52 -18.74
C LEU A 45 4.46 18.32 -19.82
N ALA A 46 3.70 17.69 -20.71
CA ALA A 46 3.07 18.33 -21.86
C ALA A 46 1.85 19.18 -21.48
N LEU A 47 1.23 18.93 -20.33
CA LEU A 47 0.03 19.62 -19.87
C LEU A 47 0.32 20.75 -18.84
N PRO A 48 -0.40 21.88 -18.92
CA PRO A 48 -1.30 22.27 -20.01
C PRO A 48 -0.52 22.48 -21.32
N ALA A 49 -1.20 22.27 -22.46
CA ALA A 49 -0.59 22.45 -23.78
C ALA A 49 -0.07 23.89 -23.97
N PHE A 50 1.00 24.05 -24.75
CA PHE A 50 1.53 25.36 -25.09
C PHE A 50 0.59 26.09 -26.04
N THR A 51 0.16 27.30 -25.69
CA THR A 51 -0.77 28.13 -26.49
C THR A 51 -0.08 29.34 -27.15
N GLY A 52 1.25 29.39 -27.16
CA GLY A 52 2.01 30.56 -27.61
C GLY A 52 3.51 30.33 -27.65
N THR A 53 4.26 31.10 -26.86
CA THR A 53 5.73 31.07 -26.83
C THR A 53 6.29 29.69 -26.54
N ALA A 54 7.50 29.44 -27.03
CA ALA A 54 8.17 28.15 -26.90
C ALA A 54 8.58 27.81 -25.44
N TYR A 55 8.37 28.74 -24.50
CA TYR A 55 8.45 28.52 -23.05
C TYR A 55 7.34 29.30 -22.32
N ASN A 56 6.95 28.86 -21.12
CA ASN A 56 6.01 29.56 -20.25
C ASN A 56 6.27 29.25 -18.76
N ASN A 57 5.55 29.92 -17.87
CA ASN A 57 5.57 29.69 -16.42
C ASN A 57 4.21 29.17 -15.90
N ALA A 58 3.42 28.52 -16.77
CA ALA A 58 2.16 27.92 -16.35
C ALA A 58 2.43 26.73 -15.43
N GLY A 59 1.58 26.55 -14.41
CA GLY A 59 1.63 25.39 -13.55
C GLY A 59 1.57 24.10 -14.36
N VAL A 60 2.47 23.15 -14.07
CA VAL A 60 2.48 21.84 -14.72
C VAL A 60 1.33 21.01 -14.14
N THR A 61 0.39 20.57 -14.98
CA THR A 61 -0.78 19.79 -14.53
C THR A 61 -0.33 18.55 -13.75
N GLY A 62 -0.94 18.29 -12.59
CA GLY A 62 -0.62 17.14 -11.73
C GLY A 62 0.69 17.24 -10.93
N TRP A 63 1.45 18.31 -11.10
CA TRP A 63 2.63 18.61 -10.31
C TRP A 63 2.39 19.86 -9.47
N SER A 64 3.08 19.94 -8.33
CA SER A 64 3.04 21.12 -7.46
C SER A 64 4.43 21.70 -7.32
N VAL A 65 4.49 23.03 -7.23
CA VAL A 65 5.73 23.76 -6.95
C VAL A 65 5.59 24.41 -5.59
N GLY A 66 6.42 24.05 -4.61
CA GLY A 66 6.41 24.71 -3.31
C GLY A 66 5.11 24.65 -2.51
N SER A 67 4.15 23.80 -2.90
CA SER A 67 2.83 23.77 -2.25
C SER A 67 2.97 23.49 -0.76
N THR A 68 2.26 24.29 0.04
CA THR A 68 1.97 24.03 1.44
C THR A 68 0.52 23.62 1.55
N SER A 69 0.17 22.86 2.60
CA SER A 69 -1.22 22.48 2.89
C SER A 69 -2.18 23.68 2.96
N ALA A 70 -1.67 24.88 3.24
CA ALA A 70 -2.43 26.12 3.26
C ALA A 70 -2.98 26.58 1.88
N ASN A 71 -2.34 26.20 0.77
CA ASN A 71 -2.72 26.65 -0.58
C ASN A 71 -3.42 25.57 -1.42
N ASN A 72 -4.03 24.55 -0.80
CA ASN A 72 -4.82 23.54 -1.50
C ASN A 72 -4.10 22.82 -2.66
N GLY A 73 -2.79 22.58 -2.58
CA GLY A 73 -2.05 21.90 -3.67
C GLY A 73 -1.63 22.82 -4.83
N ALA A 74 -2.12 24.07 -4.86
CA ALA A 74 -1.94 24.97 -6.00
C ALA A 74 -0.49 25.43 -6.21
N GLY A 75 0.37 25.29 -5.19
CA GLY A 75 1.77 25.68 -5.27
C GLY A 75 2.01 27.18 -5.47
N THR A 76 3.26 27.53 -5.77
CA THR A 76 3.67 28.84 -6.29
C THR A 76 3.97 28.65 -7.78
N ALA A 77 3.34 29.41 -8.67
CA ALA A 77 3.63 29.34 -10.11
C ALA A 77 5.07 29.79 -10.47
N GLY A 78 5.84 30.28 -9.50
CA GLY A 78 7.14 30.91 -9.72
C GLY A 78 8.36 29.99 -9.72
N GLY A 79 8.26 28.74 -9.26
CA GLY A 79 9.45 27.89 -9.06
C GLY A 79 9.91 27.07 -10.26
N VAL A 80 9.11 26.98 -11.33
CA VAL A 80 9.49 26.26 -12.57
C VAL A 80 9.09 27.04 -13.82
N TRP A 81 9.91 26.92 -14.87
CA TRP A 81 9.56 27.32 -16.23
C TRP A 81 9.53 26.10 -17.14
N ARG A 82 8.55 26.03 -18.02
CA ARG A 82 8.39 24.93 -18.98
C ARG A 82 8.88 25.37 -20.35
N TYR A 83 9.58 24.47 -21.04
CA TYR A 83 10.05 24.65 -22.41
C TYR A 83 9.42 23.58 -23.29
N SER A 84 8.82 24.02 -24.40
CA SER A 84 8.25 23.13 -25.41
C SER A 84 9.30 22.20 -26.00
N GLY A 85 8.87 21.13 -26.67
CA GLY A 85 9.77 20.14 -27.26
C GLY A 85 10.89 20.70 -28.14
N ASP A 86 10.57 21.71 -28.96
CA ASP A 86 11.58 22.34 -29.83
C ASP A 86 12.49 23.31 -29.05
N ALA A 87 11.98 23.99 -28.02
CA ALA A 87 12.76 24.96 -27.23
C ALA A 87 13.58 24.34 -26.10
N SER A 88 13.21 23.14 -25.65
CA SER A 88 13.98 22.40 -24.66
C SER A 88 15.28 21.87 -25.24
N GLY A 89 15.36 21.73 -26.57
CA GLY A 89 16.48 21.12 -27.24
C GLY A 89 16.62 19.61 -26.98
N HIS A 90 15.58 19.00 -26.41
CA HIS A 90 15.59 17.56 -26.15
C HIS A 90 15.62 16.77 -27.46
N PRO A 91 16.47 15.73 -27.61
CA PRO A 91 16.59 14.99 -28.87
C PRO A 91 15.26 14.38 -29.32
N ASP A 92 14.45 13.89 -28.37
CA ASP A 92 13.11 13.34 -28.62
C ASP A 92 11.99 14.40 -28.61
N LYS A 93 12.32 15.70 -28.65
CA LYS A 93 11.36 16.82 -28.59
C LYS A 93 10.42 16.76 -27.38
N GLN A 94 10.94 16.32 -26.23
CA GLN A 94 10.17 16.28 -24.99
C GLN A 94 10.04 17.67 -24.37
N VAL A 95 8.89 17.92 -23.76
CA VAL A 95 8.70 19.12 -22.92
C VAL A 95 9.53 18.95 -21.65
N ALA A 96 10.15 20.03 -21.22
CA ALA A 96 11.03 20.04 -20.06
C ALA A 96 10.62 21.12 -19.06
N SER A 97 10.81 20.83 -17.77
CA SER A 97 10.65 21.81 -16.68
C SER A 97 12.01 22.20 -16.11
N MET A 98 12.30 23.50 -16.12
CA MET A 98 13.48 24.10 -15.53
C MET A 98 13.24 24.44 -14.06
N LEU A 99 14.09 23.93 -13.17
CA LEU A 99 14.05 24.17 -11.73
C LEU A 99 14.71 25.52 -11.41
N ARG A 100 13.89 26.57 -11.33
CA ARG A 100 14.35 27.98 -11.42
C ARG A 100 15.04 28.49 -10.17
N GLU A 101 14.55 28.13 -9.00
CA GLU A 101 15.00 28.67 -7.72
C GLU A 101 15.30 27.55 -6.72
N ASN A 102 16.25 27.78 -5.82
CA ASN A 102 16.53 26.88 -4.72
C ASN A 102 15.65 27.24 -3.50
N GLY A 103 15.33 26.24 -2.68
CA GLY A 103 14.54 26.43 -1.46
C GLY A 103 13.22 25.66 -1.44
N ALA A 104 12.65 25.48 -0.26
CA ALA A 104 11.49 24.61 -0.05
C ALA A 104 10.25 25.07 -0.85
N ALA A 105 10.07 26.38 -1.03
CA ALA A 105 8.95 26.98 -1.76
C ALA A 105 9.02 26.83 -3.29
N TYR A 106 10.06 26.17 -3.82
CA TYR A 106 10.27 26.00 -5.26
C TYR A 106 10.51 24.54 -5.67
N LYS A 107 10.40 23.62 -4.72
CA LYS A 107 10.50 22.17 -4.97
C LYS A 107 9.40 21.74 -5.95
N PHE A 108 9.81 21.07 -7.03
CA PHE A 108 8.92 20.50 -8.03
C PHE A 108 8.56 19.07 -7.63
N LYS A 109 7.29 18.82 -7.30
CA LYS A 109 6.89 17.60 -6.61
C LYS A 109 5.60 16.98 -7.14
N GLN A 110 5.52 15.66 -7.03
CA GLN A 110 4.33 14.87 -7.35
C GLN A 110 4.25 13.65 -6.43
N ARG A 111 3.06 13.27 -6.00
CA ARG A 111 2.81 11.98 -5.34
C ARG A 111 2.67 10.87 -6.36
N LEU A 112 3.40 9.78 -6.14
CA LEU A 112 3.34 8.59 -6.99
C LEU A 112 2.13 7.74 -6.60
N ARG A 113 1.02 7.89 -7.33
CA ARG A 113 -0.26 7.22 -7.01
C ARG A 113 -0.14 5.69 -7.10
N GLY A 114 -0.86 4.99 -6.23
CA GLY A 114 -0.88 3.51 -6.19
C GLY A 114 0.38 2.85 -5.61
N VAL A 115 1.35 3.63 -5.12
CA VAL A 115 2.54 3.08 -4.44
C VAL A 115 2.28 2.96 -2.94
N ARG A 116 2.66 1.82 -2.35
CA ARG A 116 2.45 1.48 -0.94
C ARG A 116 3.75 1.49 -0.13
N PRO A 117 3.71 1.68 1.20
CA PRO A 117 4.89 1.55 2.06
C PRO A 117 5.58 0.20 1.87
N GLY A 118 6.90 0.19 1.78
CA GLY A 118 7.72 -0.99 1.50
C GLY A 118 7.91 -1.30 0.00
N ALA A 119 7.19 -0.64 -0.91
CA ALA A 119 7.41 -0.79 -2.34
C ALA A 119 8.79 -0.26 -2.74
N LYS A 120 9.50 -1.01 -3.60
CA LYS A 120 10.75 -0.54 -4.20
C LYS A 120 10.42 0.18 -5.51
N VAL A 121 10.60 1.50 -5.51
CA VAL A 121 10.29 2.37 -6.65
C VAL A 121 11.58 2.71 -7.40
N THR A 122 11.53 2.68 -8.73
CA THR A 122 12.58 3.20 -9.61
C THR A 122 11.98 4.25 -10.51
N VAL A 123 12.50 5.47 -10.40
CA VAL A 123 12.15 6.62 -11.24
C VAL A 123 13.20 6.75 -12.32
N THR A 124 12.77 6.90 -13.57
CA THR A 124 13.63 7.24 -14.70
C THR A 124 13.28 8.63 -15.21
N PHE A 125 14.28 9.45 -15.54
CA PHE A 125 14.09 10.80 -16.04
C PHE A 125 15.31 11.26 -16.84
N ASP A 126 15.14 12.34 -17.59
CA ASP A 126 16.18 12.98 -18.40
C ASP A 126 16.52 14.35 -17.79
N ASP A 127 17.78 14.78 -17.90
CA ASP A 127 18.22 16.08 -17.39
C ASP A 127 19.15 16.83 -18.36
N SER A 128 19.20 18.15 -18.19
CA SER A 128 20.05 19.08 -18.96
C SER A 128 20.31 20.34 -18.15
N PRO A 129 21.41 21.08 -18.39
CA PRO A 129 21.51 22.48 -18.00
C PRO A 129 20.34 23.32 -18.53
N GLY A 130 20.11 24.46 -17.89
CA GLY A 130 19.10 25.42 -18.30
C GLY A 130 19.38 26.03 -19.68
N VAL A 131 18.38 25.99 -20.56
CA VAL A 131 18.45 26.58 -21.91
C VAL A 131 18.01 28.04 -21.98
N SER A 132 17.56 28.63 -20.86
CA SER A 132 17.02 29.99 -20.80
C SER A 132 17.93 31.03 -21.49
N LEU A 133 17.32 31.99 -22.18
CA LEU A 133 18.02 33.20 -22.68
C LEU A 133 18.72 33.94 -21.52
N SER A 134 18.13 33.87 -20.32
CA SER A 134 18.62 34.47 -19.09
C SER A 134 19.66 33.61 -18.34
N CYS A 135 20.04 32.45 -18.86
CA CYS A 135 21.17 31.68 -18.35
C CYS A 135 22.48 32.32 -18.82
N ALA A 136 23.28 32.80 -17.86
CA ALA A 136 24.65 33.26 -18.14
C ALA A 136 25.56 32.05 -18.44
N PRO A 137 26.50 32.14 -19.39
CA PRO A 137 27.37 31.03 -19.78
C PRO A 137 28.04 30.34 -18.58
N ARG A 138 28.62 31.15 -17.68
CA ARG A 138 29.27 30.70 -16.44
C ARG A 138 28.39 29.91 -15.48
N THR A 139 27.06 29.99 -15.62
CA THR A 139 26.11 29.30 -14.73
C THR A 139 25.78 27.88 -15.19
N VAL A 140 26.20 27.53 -16.40
CA VAL A 140 26.00 26.21 -17.01
C VAL A 140 27.31 25.57 -17.49
N GLU A 141 28.41 26.34 -17.58
CA GLU A 141 29.72 25.87 -18.06
C GLU A 141 30.28 24.64 -17.31
N GLN A 142 29.89 24.45 -16.04
CA GLN A 142 30.29 23.30 -15.21
C GLN A 142 29.13 22.36 -14.87
N GLY A 143 27.99 22.55 -15.54
CA GLY A 143 26.73 21.90 -15.20
C GLY A 143 26.04 22.56 -14.00
N GLN A 144 24.86 22.06 -13.67
CA GLN A 144 23.99 22.59 -12.63
C GLN A 144 23.56 21.50 -11.68
N THR A 145 23.66 21.80 -10.39
CA THR A 145 23.33 20.84 -9.34
C THR A 145 21.85 20.87 -8.99
N TYR A 146 21.29 19.69 -8.74
CA TYR A 146 19.94 19.51 -8.21
C TYR A 146 19.89 18.28 -7.32
N THR A 147 18.76 18.08 -6.65
CA THR A 147 18.48 16.86 -5.92
C THR A 147 17.20 16.20 -6.41
N VAL A 148 17.17 14.87 -6.33
CA VAL A 148 15.98 14.03 -6.49
C VAL A 148 15.75 13.24 -5.21
N GLN A 149 14.49 13.16 -4.78
CA GLN A 149 14.11 12.45 -3.56
C GLN A 149 12.69 11.91 -3.66
N GLY A 150 12.48 10.65 -3.26
CA GLY A 150 11.17 10.10 -2.91
C GLY A 150 10.98 10.08 -1.39
N SER A 151 9.77 10.28 -0.86
CA SER A 151 9.48 10.06 0.58
C SER A 151 9.99 8.68 1.02
N GLY A 152 10.75 8.63 2.13
CA GLY A 152 11.42 7.43 2.64
C GLY A 152 12.78 7.12 2.02
N GLY A 153 13.10 7.75 0.89
CA GLY A 153 14.37 7.62 0.20
C GLY A 153 15.42 8.61 0.67
N THR A 154 16.69 8.26 0.43
CA THR A 154 17.81 9.18 0.58
C THR A 154 17.74 10.26 -0.49
N VAL A 155 18.09 11.49 -0.12
CA VAL A 155 18.29 12.58 -1.10
C VAL A 155 19.48 12.22 -1.98
N GLN A 156 19.29 12.18 -3.30
CA GLN A 156 20.36 11.99 -4.27
C GLN A 156 20.70 13.33 -4.91
N GLU A 157 21.94 13.77 -4.74
CA GLU A 157 22.48 14.93 -5.44
C GLU A 157 22.92 14.54 -6.84
N GLU A 158 22.62 15.39 -7.80
CA GLU A 158 22.90 15.21 -9.21
C GLU A 158 23.51 16.47 -9.81
N LEU A 159 24.30 16.27 -10.85
CA LEU A 159 24.93 17.31 -11.64
C LEU A 159 24.62 17.04 -13.12
N THR A 160 24.01 18.01 -13.80
CA THR A 160 23.78 17.95 -15.25
C THR A 160 25.11 17.94 -16.01
N GLU A 161 25.10 17.60 -17.30
CA GLU A 161 26.27 17.84 -18.16
C GLU A 161 26.68 19.33 -18.16
N PRO A 162 27.95 19.67 -18.44
CA PRO A 162 28.35 21.05 -18.69
C PRO A 162 27.86 21.55 -20.06
N ASP A 163 27.56 22.84 -20.15
CA ASP A 163 27.26 23.53 -21.41
C ASP A 163 28.22 24.72 -21.61
N PRO A 164 29.46 24.47 -22.09
CA PRO A 164 30.45 25.53 -22.33
C PRO A 164 30.11 26.41 -23.53
N ASP A 165 29.22 25.94 -24.42
CA ASP A 165 28.84 26.63 -25.67
C ASP A 165 27.65 27.58 -25.47
N LYS A 166 27.09 27.64 -24.25
CA LYS A 166 26.01 28.56 -23.92
C LYS A 166 26.43 30.01 -24.16
N GLU A 167 25.65 30.72 -24.97
CA GLU A 167 25.78 32.16 -25.16
C GLU A 167 24.74 32.95 -24.35
N TRP A 168 25.10 34.15 -23.90
CA TRP A 168 24.16 35.05 -23.22
C TRP A 168 23.09 35.55 -24.19
N ASN A 169 21.83 35.63 -23.75
CA ASN A 169 20.70 36.09 -24.57
C ASN A 169 20.44 35.25 -25.84
N VAL A 170 20.93 34.00 -25.85
CA VAL A 170 20.64 32.99 -26.88
C VAL A 170 20.01 31.78 -26.21
N LEU A 171 18.94 31.24 -26.81
CA LEU A 171 18.28 30.06 -26.26
C LEU A 171 19.23 28.87 -26.48
N GLY A 172 19.54 28.15 -25.40
CA GLY A 172 20.43 27.00 -25.45
C GLY A 172 19.82 25.87 -26.29
N SER A 173 20.68 25.04 -26.88
CA SER A 173 20.26 23.83 -27.60
C SER A 173 20.01 22.63 -26.70
N GLY A 174 20.22 22.76 -25.39
CA GLY A 174 20.17 21.67 -24.42
C GLY A 174 21.38 20.74 -24.51
N VAL A 175 21.81 20.21 -23.37
CA VAL A 175 22.85 19.18 -23.27
C VAL A 175 22.29 18.04 -22.44
N TRP A 176 21.52 17.19 -23.13
CA TRP A 176 20.67 16.20 -22.48
C TRP A 176 21.41 14.91 -22.17
N ARG A 177 21.26 14.44 -20.92
CA ARG A 177 21.57 13.07 -20.51
C ARG A 177 20.25 12.34 -20.27
N THR A 178 20.07 11.24 -21.00
CA THR A 178 18.82 10.46 -20.97
C THR A 178 18.92 9.24 -20.07
N GLY A 179 17.81 8.84 -19.45
CA GLY A 179 17.68 7.57 -18.75
C GLY A 179 18.34 7.53 -17.38
N ARG A 180 18.44 8.68 -16.68
CA ARG A 180 18.88 8.67 -15.28
C ARG A 180 17.92 7.90 -14.42
N THR A 181 18.44 7.25 -13.39
CA THR A 181 17.64 6.43 -12.48
C THR A 181 17.83 6.85 -11.04
N TYR A 182 16.72 6.93 -10.31
CA TYR A 182 16.67 7.08 -8.86
C TYR A 182 15.82 5.96 -8.27
N THR A 183 16.36 5.21 -7.32
CA THR A 183 15.66 4.09 -6.67
C THR A 183 15.54 4.33 -5.18
N PHE A 184 14.36 4.08 -4.63
CA PHE A 184 14.10 4.18 -3.19
C PHE A 184 13.05 3.14 -2.75
N THR A 185 12.96 2.92 -1.44
CA THR A 185 11.85 2.18 -0.83
C THR A 185 10.89 3.19 -0.23
N ALA A 186 9.61 3.12 -0.61
CA ALA A 186 8.58 3.99 -0.08
C ALA A 186 8.38 3.74 1.42
N ASP A 187 8.30 4.78 2.23
CA ASP A 187 7.96 4.68 3.67
C ASP A 187 6.49 5.03 3.96
N GLU A 188 5.81 5.65 3.00
CA GLU A 188 4.41 6.07 3.08
C GLU A 188 3.63 5.68 1.81
N TYR A 189 2.29 5.68 1.92
CA TYR A 189 1.41 5.57 0.76
C TYR A 189 1.54 6.82 -0.11
N GLU A 190 1.49 6.61 -1.43
CA GLU A 190 1.70 7.64 -2.45
C GLU A 190 2.90 8.54 -2.15
N PRO A 191 4.14 8.00 -2.06
CA PRO A 191 5.31 8.75 -1.66
C PRO A 191 5.54 9.95 -2.58
N LEU A 192 6.03 11.05 -2.01
CA LEU A 192 6.24 12.29 -2.73
C LEU A 192 7.59 12.25 -3.45
N LEU A 193 7.56 12.20 -4.78
CA LEU A 193 8.72 12.44 -5.63
C LEU A 193 8.97 13.96 -5.71
N THR A 194 10.22 14.36 -5.51
CA THR A 194 10.64 15.76 -5.47
C THR A 194 11.92 15.96 -6.26
N PHE A 195 11.93 16.96 -7.14
CA PHE A 195 13.11 17.53 -7.75
C PHE A 195 13.34 18.94 -7.21
N ALA A 196 14.58 19.28 -6.87
CA ALA A 196 14.90 20.60 -6.32
C ALA A 196 16.24 21.12 -6.84
N SER A 197 16.24 22.33 -7.41
CA SER A 197 17.47 23.03 -7.75
C SER A 197 18.28 23.32 -6.49
N THR A 198 19.59 23.09 -6.55
CA THR A 198 20.53 23.56 -5.53
C THR A 198 21.41 24.71 -6.02
N VAL A 199 21.16 25.19 -7.26
CA VAL A 199 21.87 26.33 -7.82
C VAL A 199 21.59 27.58 -6.97
N PRO A 200 22.61 28.26 -6.44
CA PRO A 200 22.40 29.41 -5.57
C PRO A 200 21.67 30.56 -6.27
N VAL A 201 20.54 30.99 -5.72
CA VAL A 201 19.87 32.24 -6.10
C VAL A 201 20.60 33.41 -5.44
N LYS A 202 21.69 33.86 -6.07
CA LYS A 202 22.34 35.13 -5.70
C LYS A 202 21.85 36.23 -6.65
N PRO A 203 21.27 37.33 -6.15
CA PRO A 203 20.95 38.49 -6.98
C PRO A 203 22.22 39.29 -7.16
N ASN A 204 22.98 39.09 -8.25
CA ASN A 204 24.05 40.02 -8.62
C ASN A 204 24.50 39.83 -10.07
N GLY A 205 24.56 40.95 -10.82
CA GLY A 205 25.31 41.09 -12.08
C GLY A 205 24.52 41.03 -13.39
N GLY A 206 23.31 41.61 -13.44
CA GLY A 206 22.39 41.54 -14.59
C GLY A 206 22.75 42.34 -15.85
N ALA A 207 23.96 42.88 -16.00
CA ALA A 207 24.25 43.79 -17.12
C ALA A 207 25.08 43.19 -18.28
N ALA A 208 25.77 42.05 -18.10
CA ALA A 208 26.70 41.56 -19.13
C ALA A 208 27.02 40.05 -19.09
N GLY A 209 26.11 39.19 -18.60
CA GLY A 209 26.41 37.74 -18.45
C GLY A 209 27.45 37.42 -17.37
N THR A 210 27.88 38.42 -16.59
CA THR A 210 28.80 38.30 -15.44
C THR A 210 28.05 38.15 -14.12
N GLY A 211 26.77 37.76 -14.16
CA GLY A 211 25.88 37.60 -13.01
C GLY A 211 25.56 36.15 -12.63
N THR A 212 25.18 35.92 -11.38
CA THR A 212 24.68 34.60 -10.93
C THR A 212 23.24 34.41 -11.37
N ASN A 213 22.74 33.16 -11.33
CA ASN A 213 21.45 32.67 -11.82
C ASN A 213 20.26 33.64 -11.65
N GLY A 214 20.19 34.45 -10.58
CA GLY A 214 19.12 35.44 -10.38
C GLY A 214 17.72 34.82 -10.27
N GLY A 215 17.66 33.49 -10.15
CA GLY A 215 16.45 32.71 -10.27
C GLY A 215 15.89 32.75 -11.70
N TYR A 216 16.67 32.69 -12.77
CA TYR A 216 16.17 32.65 -14.16
C TYR A 216 16.82 31.56 -15.01
N CYS A 217 17.64 30.74 -14.37
CA CYS A 217 18.38 29.63 -14.92
C CYS A 217 18.27 28.45 -13.95
N GLY A 218 18.48 27.24 -14.42
CA GLY A 218 18.48 26.08 -13.53
C GLY A 218 18.39 24.79 -14.30
N PRO A 219 18.63 23.66 -13.63
CA PRO A 219 18.63 22.37 -14.27
C PRO A 219 17.22 22.05 -14.79
N MET A 220 17.17 21.37 -15.93
CA MET A 220 15.95 20.97 -16.60
C MET A 220 15.71 19.48 -16.41
N ILE A 221 14.45 19.10 -16.23
CA ILE A 221 13.99 17.72 -16.07
C ILE A 221 12.93 17.43 -17.15
N ALA A 222 13.02 16.25 -17.76
CA ALA A 222 12.06 15.74 -18.74
C ALA A 222 11.83 14.21 -18.58
N GLY A 223 10.86 13.67 -19.30
CA GLY A 223 10.73 12.23 -19.52
C GLY A 223 10.50 11.38 -18.27
N ILE A 224 9.79 11.91 -17.27
CA ILE A 224 9.68 11.28 -15.95
C ILE A 224 8.76 10.06 -16.02
N LYS A 225 9.30 8.90 -15.62
CA LYS A 225 8.61 7.61 -15.58
C LYS A 225 8.93 6.92 -14.26
N ALA A 226 8.03 6.07 -13.78
CA ALA A 226 8.29 5.28 -12.58
C ALA A 226 7.77 3.85 -12.74
N VAL A 227 8.47 2.92 -12.10
CA VAL A 227 8.06 1.53 -11.91
C VAL A 227 8.23 1.15 -10.45
N GLN A 228 7.43 0.21 -9.97
CA GLN A 228 7.55 -0.33 -8.62
C GLN A 228 7.64 -1.84 -8.61
N ILE A 229 8.21 -2.35 -7.52
CA ILE A 229 8.00 -3.71 -7.05
C ILE A 229 7.18 -3.58 -5.77
N PRO A 230 5.89 -3.96 -5.79
CA PRO A 230 5.03 -3.86 -4.61
C PRO A 230 5.56 -4.72 -3.44
N PRO A 231 5.30 -4.33 -2.19
CA PRO A 231 5.66 -5.16 -1.03
C PRO A 231 4.79 -6.43 -1.01
N PRO A 232 5.26 -7.53 -0.41
CA PRO A 232 4.40 -8.70 -0.20
C PRO A 232 3.21 -8.36 0.70
N LEU A 233 2.10 -9.07 0.52
CA LEU A 233 0.94 -8.98 1.40
C LEU A 233 1.30 -9.42 2.83
N ASP A 234 1.18 -8.52 3.79
CA ASP A 234 1.39 -8.80 5.21
C ASP A 234 0.11 -9.34 5.87
N LYS A 235 0.08 -10.65 6.09
CA LYS A 235 -1.04 -11.34 6.78
C LYS A 235 -0.85 -11.43 8.29
N THR A 236 0.21 -10.85 8.85
CA THR A 236 0.54 -10.93 10.27
C THR A 236 -0.08 -9.81 11.10
N ILE A 237 -0.46 -8.69 10.45
CA ILE A 237 -1.14 -7.57 11.09
C ILE A 237 -2.47 -8.04 11.67
N ARG A 238 -2.65 -7.89 12.97
CA ARG A 238 -3.89 -8.27 13.65
C ARG A 238 -5.03 -7.31 13.33
N GLY A 239 -6.27 -7.80 13.47
CA GLY A 239 -7.47 -6.99 13.20
C GLY A 239 -7.61 -5.78 14.12
N ASP A 240 -7.00 -5.76 15.30
CA ASP A 240 -6.97 -4.64 16.25
C ASP A 240 -5.74 -3.72 16.09
N GLU A 241 -4.86 -4.02 15.13
CA GLU A 241 -3.62 -3.30 14.85
C GLU A 241 -3.58 -2.81 13.38
N LEU A 242 -4.76 -2.56 12.80
CA LEU A 242 -4.85 -2.11 11.41
C LEU A 242 -4.08 -0.79 11.22
N PRO A 243 -3.41 -0.62 10.08
CA PRO A 243 -2.72 0.64 9.78
C PRO A 243 -3.75 1.79 9.73
N PRO A 244 -3.35 3.00 10.16
CA PRO A 244 -4.23 4.15 10.09
C PRO A 244 -4.51 4.54 8.63
N SER A 245 -5.71 5.05 8.40
CA SER A 245 -6.13 5.68 7.17
C SER A 245 -5.31 6.93 6.89
N VAL A 246 -5.08 7.21 5.61
CA VAL A 246 -4.32 8.37 5.16
C VAL A 246 -5.03 9.09 4.03
N ALA A 247 -4.92 10.41 3.98
CA ALA A 247 -5.63 11.24 3.04
C ALA A 247 -4.71 12.22 2.30
N PHE A 248 -5.07 12.50 1.05
CA PHE A 248 -4.37 13.42 0.17
C PHE A 248 -5.37 14.27 -0.61
N LYS A 249 -4.94 15.49 -0.95
CA LYS A 249 -5.56 16.32 -1.98
C LYS A 249 -4.48 16.77 -2.93
N GLY A 250 -4.56 16.34 -4.19
CA GLY A 250 -3.46 16.54 -5.15
C GLY A 250 -2.18 15.90 -4.61
N ASN A 251 -1.11 16.69 -4.52
CA ASN A 251 0.18 16.23 -3.99
C ASN A 251 0.37 16.47 -2.48
N ASP A 252 -0.60 17.08 -1.80
CA ASP A 252 -0.48 17.44 -0.39
C ASP A 252 -1.21 16.45 0.51
N LYS A 253 -0.56 16.09 1.63
CA LYS A 253 -1.16 15.29 2.69
C LYS A 253 -2.26 16.09 3.39
N ARG A 254 -3.38 15.45 3.69
CA ARG A 254 -4.55 16.03 4.36
C ARG A 254 -4.90 15.23 5.59
N THR A 255 -5.71 15.83 6.47
CA THR A 255 -6.27 15.07 7.57
C THR A 255 -7.32 14.11 7.03
N VAL A 256 -7.47 12.96 7.68
CA VAL A 256 -8.54 12.01 7.36
C VAL A 256 -9.91 12.68 7.53
N ALA A 257 -10.09 13.54 8.53
CA ALA A 257 -11.32 14.28 8.77
C ALA A 257 -11.73 15.18 7.59
N ASP A 258 -10.77 15.84 6.93
CA ASP A 258 -11.06 16.67 5.76
C ASP A 258 -11.56 15.83 4.58
N ALA A 259 -10.88 14.73 4.28
CA ALA A 259 -11.26 13.85 3.18
C ALA A 259 -12.60 13.15 3.44
N VAL A 260 -12.85 12.78 4.70
CA VAL A 260 -14.15 12.24 5.14
C VAL A 260 -15.27 13.26 4.96
N THR A 261 -15.02 14.52 5.34
CA THR A 261 -15.99 15.61 5.15
C THR A 261 -16.27 15.82 3.66
N GLU A 262 -15.22 15.78 2.83
CA GLU A 262 -15.36 15.88 1.38
C GLU A 262 -16.20 14.73 0.82
N CYS A 263 -15.80 13.48 1.03
CA CYS A 263 -16.48 12.32 0.46
C CYS A 263 -17.91 12.15 0.96
N ASN A 264 -18.25 12.71 2.13
CA ASN A 264 -19.62 12.70 2.64
C ASN A 264 -20.54 13.79 2.06
N LYS A 265 -20.08 14.70 1.20
CA LYS A 265 -20.96 15.74 0.62
C LYS A 265 -22.07 15.18 -0.28
N GLY A 266 -21.87 14.01 -0.88
CA GLY A 266 -22.85 13.38 -1.76
C GLY A 266 -22.55 11.91 -2.00
N THR A 267 -23.58 11.14 -2.37
CA THR A 267 -23.46 9.69 -2.62
C THR A 267 -22.47 9.34 -3.72
N ALA A 268 -22.33 10.21 -4.72
CA ALA A 268 -21.40 10.04 -5.84
C ALA A 268 -20.13 10.91 -5.72
N GLN A 269 -19.92 11.64 -4.61
CA GLN A 269 -18.80 12.58 -4.46
C GLN A 269 -17.43 11.89 -4.50
N CYS A 270 -17.35 10.69 -3.95
CA CYS A 270 -16.20 9.81 -4.06
C CYS A 270 -16.65 8.41 -4.51
N ALA A 271 -15.73 7.62 -5.02
CA ALA A 271 -15.92 6.20 -5.30
C ALA A 271 -14.88 5.39 -4.52
N PHE A 272 -15.32 4.32 -3.85
CA PHE A 272 -14.41 3.37 -3.24
C PHE A 272 -13.95 2.34 -4.26
N THR A 273 -12.65 2.14 -4.38
CA THR A 273 -12.05 1.08 -5.19
C THR A 273 -11.25 0.16 -4.27
N PRO A 274 -11.66 -1.12 -4.09
CA PRO A 274 -10.89 -2.06 -3.31
C PRO A 274 -9.56 -2.39 -4.02
N ASP A 275 -8.54 -2.63 -3.21
CA ASP A 275 -7.26 -3.19 -3.65
C ASP A 275 -7.32 -4.70 -3.45
N ASP A 276 -7.65 -5.43 -4.53
CA ASP A 276 -7.91 -6.88 -4.46
C ASP A 276 -6.66 -7.70 -4.10
N ASP A 277 -5.47 -7.24 -4.49
CA ASP A 277 -4.21 -7.94 -4.22
C ASP A 277 -3.83 -7.89 -2.73
N TYR A 278 -4.31 -6.88 -2.02
CA TYR A 278 -4.11 -6.71 -0.58
C TYR A 278 -5.37 -6.96 0.26
N SER A 279 -6.49 -7.30 -0.37
CA SER A 279 -7.76 -7.64 0.30
C SER A 279 -7.97 -9.14 0.37
N PHE A 280 -8.15 -9.68 1.57
CA PHE A 280 -8.25 -11.14 1.77
C PHE A 280 -9.22 -11.51 2.88
N ALA A 281 -9.81 -12.69 2.75
CA ALA A 281 -10.60 -13.30 3.80
C ALA A 281 -9.72 -14.22 4.68
N TYR A 282 -9.96 -14.23 5.98
CA TYR A 282 -9.21 -15.05 6.94
C TYR A 282 -10.10 -15.47 8.13
N TYR A 283 -9.61 -16.39 8.95
CA TYR A 283 -10.25 -16.74 10.22
C TYR A 283 -9.48 -16.10 11.39
N GLU A 284 -10.18 -15.49 12.34
CA GLU A 284 -9.53 -15.03 13.57
C GLU A 284 -8.98 -16.21 14.39
N PRO A 285 -8.10 -15.97 15.37
CA PRO A 285 -7.83 -16.94 16.41
C PRO A 285 -9.13 -17.37 17.10
N ALA A 286 -9.26 -18.67 17.38
CA ALA A 286 -10.43 -19.20 18.04
C ALA A 286 -10.56 -18.62 19.46
N ARG A 287 -11.78 -18.20 19.85
CA ARG A 287 -12.07 -17.64 21.18
C ARG A 287 -13.19 -18.42 21.84
N VAL A 288 -13.10 -18.61 23.15
CA VAL A 288 -14.18 -19.23 23.94
C VAL A 288 -15.43 -18.35 23.84
N ALA A 289 -16.55 -18.96 23.46
CA ALA A 289 -17.85 -18.31 23.34
C ALA A 289 -18.80 -18.83 24.42
N GLY A 290 -19.36 -17.89 25.18
CA GLY A 290 -20.22 -18.21 26.31
C GLY A 290 -19.47 -18.84 27.49
N GLU A 291 -20.23 -19.37 28.44
CA GLU A 291 -19.71 -20.01 29.65
C GLU A 291 -19.24 -21.45 29.40
N ASN A 292 -18.26 -21.90 30.18
CA ASN A 292 -17.88 -23.31 30.26
C ASN A 292 -18.94 -24.11 31.01
N TYR A 293 -19.09 -25.39 30.69
CA TYR A 293 -20.04 -26.26 31.36
C TYR A 293 -19.36 -27.46 32.02
N VAL A 294 -19.66 -27.67 33.30
CA VAL A 294 -19.06 -28.70 34.15
C VAL A 294 -20.06 -29.84 34.35
N ASN A 295 -19.77 -31.05 33.87
CA ASN A 295 -20.67 -32.19 34.05
C ASN A 295 -20.45 -32.93 35.38
N CYS A 296 -21.05 -32.43 36.47
CA CYS A 296 -20.97 -33.06 37.79
C CYS A 296 -21.80 -34.37 37.92
N THR A 297 -22.53 -34.76 36.88
CA THR A 297 -23.42 -35.93 36.92
C THR A 297 -22.67 -37.23 36.63
N ARG A 298 -23.36 -38.37 36.80
CA ARG A 298 -22.82 -39.70 36.42
C ARG A 298 -23.16 -40.11 34.99
N ALA A 299 -23.93 -39.29 34.26
CA ALA A 299 -24.37 -39.57 32.91
C ALA A 299 -23.71 -38.62 31.91
N THR A 300 -23.54 -39.07 30.68
CA THR A 300 -23.18 -38.17 29.58
C THR A 300 -24.31 -37.18 29.38
N LEU A 301 -23.98 -35.90 29.34
CA LEU A 301 -24.93 -34.86 28.98
C LEU A 301 -24.93 -34.70 27.46
N ASP A 302 -26.09 -34.84 26.86
CA ASP A 302 -26.36 -34.48 25.47
C ASP A 302 -27.41 -33.36 25.47
N ARG A 303 -27.01 -32.15 25.06
CA ARG A 303 -27.89 -30.98 25.10
C ARG A 303 -27.66 -30.05 23.93
N GLU A 304 -28.70 -29.30 23.61
CA GLU A 304 -28.61 -28.14 22.72
C GLU A 304 -28.48 -26.87 23.54
N ARG A 305 -27.57 -25.99 23.11
CA ARG A 305 -27.32 -24.71 23.76
C ARG A 305 -27.28 -23.58 22.74
N PRO A 306 -28.07 -22.50 22.93
CA PRO A 306 -27.89 -21.29 22.15
C PRO A 306 -26.60 -20.57 22.54
N LEU A 307 -25.77 -20.25 21.55
CA LEU A 307 -24.57 -19.44 21.70
C LEU A 307 -24.76 -18.11 21.00
N LYS A 308 -24.60 -17.03 21.75
CA LYS A 308 -24.58 -15.67 21.23
C LYS A 308 -23.13 -15.19 21.14
N TYR A 309 -22.75 -14.65 20.00
CA TYR A 309 -21.48 -13.99 19.81
C TYR A 309 -21.67 -12.73 18.95
N SER A 310 -20.78 -11.76 19.13
CA SER A 310 -20.78 -10.53 18.37
C SER A 310 -19.45 -10.36 17.66
N ALA A 311 -19.48 -10.11 16.35
CA ALA A 311 -18.33 -9.64 15.62
C ALA A 311 -18.51 -8.16 15.33
N ARG A 312 -17.45 -7.37 15.53
CA ARG A 312 -17.46 -5.93 15.22
C ARG A 312 -16.60 -5.68 14.00
N THR A 313 -17.00 -4.74 13.18
CA THR A 313 -16.10 -4.18 12.17
C THR A 313 -15.03 -3.34 12.87
N ILE A 314 -13.79 -3.43 12.40
CA ILE A 314 -12.64 -2.71 12.92
C ILE A 314 -12.06 -1.88 11.79
N SER A 315 -11.85 -0.59 12.08
CA SER A 315 -11.20 0.41 11.24
C SER A 315 -10.96 1.64 12.11
N ASP A 316 -10.14 2.57 11.65
CA ASP A 316 -9.89 3.85 12.31
C ASP A 316 -10.81 4.99 11.80
N LEU A 317 -11.51 4.80 10.68
CA LEU A 317 -12.57 5.69 10.17
C LEU A 317 -13.91 5.74 10.95
N PRO A 318 -14.36 4.74 11.74
CA PRO A 318 -15.74 4.63 12.23
C PRO A 318 -16.30 5.80 13.02
N ALA A 319 -15.50 6.47 13.85
CA ALA A 319 -16.00 7.56 14.67
C ALA A 319 -16.22 8.87 13.89
N GLY A 320 -15.45 9.08 12.80
CA GLY A 320 -15.47 10.32 12.01
C GLY A 320 -16.20 10.23 10.68
N ALA A 321 -16.20 9.05 10.04
CA ALA A 321 -16.71 8.85 8.67
C ALA A 321 -18.10 8.22 8.57
N GLY A 322 -18.67 7.78 9.69
CA GLY A 322 -19.92 7.02 9.70
C GLY A 322 -19.78 5.66 9.02
N LEU A 323 -18.59 5.06 9.06
CA LEU A 323 -18.25 3.75 8.50
C LEU A 323 -17.69 2.81 9.58
N PRO A 324 -18.45 1.84 10.10
CA PRO A 324 -19.88 1.59 9.93
C PRO A 324 -20.83 2.69 10.39
N PRO A 325 -22.14 2.65 10.02
CA PRO A 325 -23.15 3.47 10.68
C PRO A 325 -23.00 3.32 12.20
N ALA A 326 -22.91 4.45 12.90
CA ALA A 326 -22.52 4.52 14.31
C ALA A 326 -23.38 3.63 15.23
N ASN A 327 -24.58 3.25 14.77
CA ASN A 327 -25.40 2.17 15.30
C ASN A 327 -26.28 1.57 14.19
N SER A 328 -26.87 0.40 14.43
CA SER A 328 -27.73 -0.30 13.46
C SER A 328 -29.01 0.47 13.06
N THR A 329 -29.33 1.57 13.75
CA THR A 329 -30.50 2.42 13.50
C THR A 329 -30.17 3.73 12.78
N ALA A 330 -28.88 4.06 12.61
CA ALA A 330 -28.44 5.28 11.95
C ALA A 330 -28.57 5.14 10.43
N ALA A 331 -28.94 6.23 9.77
CA ALA A 331 -28.90 6.30 8.31
C ALA A 331 -27.46 6.03 7.82
N PRO A 332 -27.25 5.18 6.79
CA PRO A 332 -25.92 4.97 6.21
C PRO A 332 -25.32 6.30 5.75
N SER A 333 -24.02 6.51 6.02
CA SER A 333 -23.31 7.67 5.46
C SER A 333 -23.17 7.56 3.94
N ASN A 334 -22.92 8.67 3.26
CA ASN A 334 -22.64 8.62 1.81
C ASN A 334 -21.44 7.72 1.51
N MET A 335 -20.40 7.79 2.34
CA MET A 335 -19.25 6.89 2.24
C MET A 335 -19.62 5.40 2.43
N ASN A 336 -20.66 5.08 3.22
CA ASN A 336 -21.18 3.70 3.32
C ASN A 336 -21.74 3.19 1.99
N GLY A 337 -22.50 4.05 1.29
CA GLY A 337 -22.98 3.77 -0.05
C GLY A 337 -21.84 3.60 -1.04
N GLN A 338 -20.82 4.47 -0.97
CA GLN A 338 -19.64 4.41 -1.84
C GLN A 338 -18.83 3.12 -1.63
N PHE A 339 -18.60 2.72 -0.37
CA PHE A 339 -17.95 1.45 -0.03
C PHE A 339 -18.75 0.24 -0.53
N THR A 340 -20.07 0.27 -0.34
CA THR A 340 -20.96 -0.79 -0.83
C THR A 340 -20.92 -0.87 -2.35
N GLY A 341 -20.95 0.27 -3.04
CA GLY A 341 -20.84 0.34 -4.50
C GLY A 341 -19.52 -0.23 -5.01
N GLY A 342 -18.40 0.09 -4.34
CA GLY A 342 -17.07 -0.39 -4.72
C GLY A 342 -16.81 -1.87 -4.47
N THR A 343 -17.32 -2.40 -3.35
CA THR A 343 -17.09 -3.82 -2.98
C THR A 343 -18.20 -4.76 -3.44
N GLY A 344 -19.36 -4.23 -3.84
CA GLY A 344 -20.57 -5.02 -4.06
C GLY A 344 -21.12 -5.69 -2.80
N THR A 345 -20.59 -5.34 -1.62
CA THR A 345 -20.99 -5.92 -0.34
C THR A 345 -21.39 -4.84 0.64
N THR A 346 -22.48 -5.05 1.36
CA THR A 346 -22.81 -4.24 2.54
C THR A 346 -22.44 -5.06 3.76
N PRO A 347 -21.29 -4.79 4.41
CA PRO A 347 -20.88 -5.54 5.58
C PRO A 347 -21.97 -5.52 6.65
N ALA A 348 -22.18 -6.68 7.30
CA ALA A 348 -22.81 -6.67 8.60
C ALA A 348 -21.83 -5.98 9.56
N TRP A 349 -22.10 -4.71 9.84
CA TRP A 349 -21.14 -3.85 10.52
C TRP A 349 -20.91 -4.21 12.00
N SER A 350 -21.93 -4.79 12.64
CA SER A 350 -21.86 -5.31 14.01
C SER A 350 -22.86 -6.47 14.19
N PRO A 351 -22.70 -7.60 13.48
CA PRO A 351 -23.61 -8.72 13.63
C PRO A 351 -23.49 -9.26 15.05
N THR A 352 -24.66 -9.40 15.67
CA THR A 352 -24.84 -10.37 16.74
C THR A 352 -25.45 -11.60 16.08
N ALA A 353 -24.79 -12.74 16.23
CA ALA A 353 -25.27 -14.00 15.71
C ALA A 353 -25.56 -14.94 16.87
N GLU A 354 -26.64 -15.70 16.72
CA GLU A 354 -27.05 -16.75 17.64
C GLU A 354 -27.02 -18.08 16.90
N ARG A 355 -26.35 -19.07 17.47
CA ARG A 355 -26.29 -20.43 16.91
C ARG A 355 -26.52 -21.45 18.01
N THR A 356 -27.43 -22.38 17.76
CA THR A 356 -27.60 -23.55 18.62
C THR A 356 -26.50 -24.56 18.33
N VAL A 357 -25.75 -24.96 19.35
CA VAL A 357 -24.73 -26.01 19.28
C VAL A 357 -25.16 -27.20 20.11
N LYS A 358 -24.99 -28.39 19.54
CA LYS A 358 -25.18 -29.65 20.26
C LYS A 358 -23.88 -30.00 20.98
N GLU A 359 -23.95 -30.08 22.30
CA GLU A 359 -22.83 -30.39 23.20
C GLU A 359 -23.00 -31.79 23.77
N ILE A 360 -21.96 -32.63 23.63
CA ILE A 360 -21.89 -33.95 24.29
C ILE A 360 -20.75 -33.93 25.32
N ILE A 361 -21.05 -34.13 26.60
CA ILE A 361 -20.08 -33.96 27.70
C ILE A 361 -20.08 -35.21 28.58
N SER A 362 -18.95 -35.91 28.69
CA SER A 362 -18.85 -37.12 29.51
C SER A 362 -18.84 -36.79 31.01
N PRO A 363 -19.16 -37.75 31.89
CA PRO A 363 -19.04 -37.57 33.34
C PRO A 363 -17.61 -37.17 33.74
N GLY A 364 -17.46 -36.13 34.57
CA GLY A 364 -16.14 -35.68 35.03
C GLY A 364 -15.38 -34.80 34.03
N GLU A 365 -16.01 -34.37 32.93
CA GLU A 365 -15.46 -33.43 31.97
C GLU A 365 -16.04 -32.02 32.11
N VAL A 366 -15.25 -31.04 31.67
CA VAL A 366 -15.68 -29.68 31.37
C VAL A 366 -15.70 -29.51 29.86
N SER A 367 -16.77 -28.92 29.34
CA SER A 367 -16.89 -28.56 27.92
C SER A 367 -16.90 -27.05 27.76
N TRP A 368 -16.27 -26.57 26.70
CA TRP A 368 -16.38 -25.19 26.24
C TRP A 368 -16.51 -25.15 24.73
N ILE A 369 -17.10 -24.08 24.21
CA ILE A 369 -17.21 -23.86 22.78
C ILE A 369 -16.24 -22.78 22.37
N GLU A 370 -15.45 -23.07 21.34
CA GLU A 370 -14.61 -22.09 20.68
C GLU A 370 -15.29 -21.65 19.38
N THR A 371 -15.31 -20.34 19.15
CA THR A 371 -15.75 -19.72 17.91
C THR A 371 -14.56 -19.19 17.14
N GLN A 372 -14.54 -19.45 15.85
CA GLN A 372 -13.56 -18.93 14.93
C GLN A 372 -14.28 -18.16 13.83
N THR A 373 -14.28 -16.84 13.97
CA THR A 373 -15.00 -15.91 13.11
C THR A 373 -14.32 -15.77 11.75
N GLY A 374 -15.10 -15.87 10.68
CA GLY A 374 -14.70 -15.56 9.32
C GLY A 374 -14.66 -14.04 9.12
N ARG A 375 -13.52 -13.52 8.70
CA ARG A 375 -13.26 -12.09 8.51
C ARG A 375 -12.85 -11.81 7.07
N ARG A 376 -13.10 -10.57 6.64
CA ARG A 376 -12.62 -9.99 5.40
C ARG A 376 -11.88 -8.72 5.75
N ARG A 377 -10.60 -8.66 5.40
CA ARG A 377 -9.83 -7.43 5.33
C ARG A 377 -9.95 -6.88 3.92
N THR A 378 -10.37 -5.64 3.82
CA THR A 378 -10.45 -4.91 2.56
C THR A 378 -9.65 -3.63 2.70
N GLU A 379 -8.60 -3.53 1.88
CA GLU A 379 -7.82 -2.32 1.69
C GLU A 379 -8.36 -1.60 0.44
N GLY A 380 -8.25 -0.28 0.38
CA GLY A 380 -8.68 0.44 -0.80
C GLY A 380 -8.73 1.94 -0.64
N TRP A 381 -9.18 2.61 -1.70
CA TRP A 381 -9.17 4.06 -1.82
C TRP A 381 -10.56 4.61 -2.10
N PHE A 382 -10.98 5.60 -1.33
CA PHE A 382 -11.98 6.57 -1.76
C PHE A 382 -11.28 7.62 -2.62
N THR A 383 -11.70 7.78 -3.87
CA THR A 383 -11.16 8.80 -4.79
C THR A 383 -12.29 9.69 -5.29
N SER A 384 -11.98 10.94 -5.66
CA SER A 384 -13.00 11.89 -6.13
C SER A 384 -13.72 11.36 -7.37
N HIS A 385 -15.04 11.47 -7.38
CA HIS A 385 -15.87 11.02 -8.49
C HIS A 385 -16.92 12.09 -8.86
N PRO A 386 -17.05 12.48 -10.14
CA PRO A 386 -16.10 12.21 -11.23
C PRO A 386 -14.69 12.74 -10.90
N THR A 387 -13.67 12.15 -11.53
CA THR A 387 -12.28 12.61 -11.36
C THR A 387 -12.17 14.07 -11.81
N PRO A 388 -11.59 14.98 -11.01
CA PRO A 388 -11.44 16.38 -11.38
C PRO A 388 -10.51 16.56 -12.59
N ASP A 389 -10.80 17.57 -13.43
CA ASP A 389 -9.96 17.93 -14.59
C ASP A 389 -8.54 18.33 -14.18
N ASP A 390 -8.39 18.99 -13.02
CA ASP A 390 -7.09 19.26 -12.40
C ASP A 390 -6.76 18.19 -11.36
N PRO A 391 -5.76 17.32 -11.60
CA PRO A 391 -5.36 16.29 -10.66
C PRO A 391 -4.88 16.82 -9.30
N ASN A 392 -4.55 18.12 -9.19
CA ASN A 392 -4.24 18.76 -7.91
C ASN A 392 -5.47 18.99 -7.01
N GLN A 393 -6.69 18.92 -7.57
CA GLN A 393 -7.95 19.01 -6.81
C GLN A 393 -8.49 17.64 -6.39
N ASP A 394 -7.92 16.55 -6.90
CA ASP A 394 -8.35 15.19 -6.60
C ASP A 394 -8.09 14.81 -5.14
N TRP A 395 -9.16 14.49 -4.43
CA TRP A 395 -9.14 13.92 -3.09
C TRP A 395 -9.01 12.40 -3.14
N ARG A 396 -8.11 11.88 -2.30
CA ARG A 396 -7.86 10.44 -2.14
C ARG A 396 -7.75 10.10 -0.67
N LEU A 397 -8.50 9.11 -0.21
CA LEU A 397 -8.48 8.59 1.16
C LEU A 397 -8.28 7.08 1.11
N TYR A 398 -7.12 6.63 1.58
CA TYR A 398 -6.84 5.22 1.80
C TYR A 398 -7.39 4.77 3.13
N THR A 399 -7.95 3.56 3.18
CA THR A 399 -8.38 2.94 4.42
C THR A 399 -8.25 1.43 4.39
N VAL A 400 -8.15 0.85 5.58
CA VAL A 400 -8.24 -0.59 5.81
C VAL A 400 -9.44 -0.86 6.71
N LEU A 401 -10.30 -1.76 6.24
CA LEU A 401 -11.52 -2.17 6.92
C LEU A 401 -11.50 -3.67 7.14
N ASP A 402 -11.74 -4.10 8.37
CA ASP A 402 -11.79 -5.51 8.76
C ASP A 402 -13.20 -5.83 9.29
N TYR A 403 -13.95 -6.67 8.60
CA TYR A 403 -15.36 -6.92 8.88
C TYR A 403 -15.74 -8.40 8.70
N PRO A 404 -16.93 -8.83 9.16
CA PRO A 404 -17.40 -10.21 8.97
C PRO A 404 -17.42 -10.61 7.49
N SER A 405 -16.84 -11.76 7.18
CA SER A 405 -16.70 -12.19 5.79
C SER A 405 -18.05 -12.65 5.21
N PRO A 406 -18.45 -12.17 4.03
CA PRO A 406 -19.56 -12.79 3.30
C PRO A 406 -19.16 -14.13 2.64
N GLN A 407 -17.85 -14.43 2.57
CA GLN A 407 -17.30 -15.60 1.86
C GLN A 407 -16.88 -16.73 2.82
N LEU A 408 -16.57 -16.43 4.08
CA LEU A 408 -16.16 -17.41 5.08
C LEU A 408 -17.22 -17.49 6.18
N ALA A 409 -17.83 -18.67 6.31
CA ALA A 409 -18.75 -18.95 7.41
C ALA A 409 -17.99 -19.20 8.72
N ASP A 410 -18.55 -18.75 9.84
CA ASP A 410 -17.97 -18.95 11.17
C ASP A 410 -17.88 -20.43 11.54
N ARG A 411 -16.78 -20.80 12.20
CA ARG A 411 -16.53 -22.17 12.69
C ARG A 411 -16.75 -22.26 14.18
N PHE A 412 -17.28 -23.40 14.60
CA PHE A 412 -17.61 -23.69 15.99
C PHE A 412 -16.96 -25.02 16.36
N TYR A 413 -16.20 -25.03 17.44
CA TYR A 413 -15.53 -26.21 17.93
C TYR A 413 -15.99 -26.49 19.34
N GLN A 414 -16.57 -27.68 19.57
CA GLN A 414 -16.71 -28.18 20.94
C GLN A 414 -15.35 -28.72 21.39
N ARG A 415 -14.90 -28.26 22.55
CA ARG A 415 -13.75 -28.82 23.26
C ARG A 415 -14.24 -29.40 24.58
N THR A 416 -13.63 -30.51 24.97
CA THR A 416 -13.81 -31.10 26.30
C THR A 416 -12.45 -31.36 26.93
N GLY A 417 -12.42 -31.37 28.26
CA GLY A 417 -11.24 -31.71 29.04
C GLY A 417 -11.61 -32.21 30.43
N PRO A 418 -10.67 -32.85 31.15
CA PRO A 418 -10.92 -33.31 32.51
C PRO A 418 -11.17 -32.11 33.43
N MET A 419 -12.05 -32.28 34.42
CA MET A 419 -12.23 -31.28 35.47
C MET A 419 -10.95 -31.05 36.27
N THR A 420 -10.71 -29.79 36.62
CA THR A 420 -9.69 -29.43 37.60
C THR A 420 -10.06 -29.92 39.00
N ALA A 421 -9.08 -30.02 39.89
CA ALA A 421 -9.32 -30.42 41.29
C ALA A 421 -10.33 -29.50 42.01
N ALA A 422 -10.33 -28.21 41.68
CA ALA A 422 -11.27 -27.23 42.23
C ALA A 422 -12.71 -27.45 41.72
N GLU A 423 -12.88 -27.76 40.43
CA GLU A 423 -14.19 -28.08 39.84
C GLU A 423 -14.74 -29.41 40.40
N LEU A 424 -13.88 -30.43 40.53
CA LEU A 424 -14.24 -31.70 41.16
C LEU A 424 -14.70 -31.50 42.62
N SER A 425 -14.02 -30.62 43.38
CA SER A 425 -14.41 -30.31 44.75
C SER A 425 -15.78 -29.63 44.82
N ARG A 426 -16.09 -28.72 43.90
CA ARG A 426 -17.43 -28.09 43.82
C ARG A 426 -18.52 -29.09 43.48
N CYS A 427 -18.25 -30.01 42.55
CA CYS A 427 -19.18 -31.11 42.23
C CYS A 427 -19.42 -32.06 43.42
N ARG A 428 -18.56 -32.06 44.44
CA ARG A 428 -18.73 -32.83 45.68
C ARG A 428 -19.51 -32.05 46.74
N SER A 429 -19.29 -30.72 46.87
CA SER A 429 -19.93 -29.88 47.89
C SER A 429 -21.41 -29.62 47.62
N ASP A 430 -21.84 -29.57 46.36
CA ASP A 430 -23.26 -29.40 45.98
C ASP A 430 -24.06 -30.70 45.95
N ARG A 431 -23.48 -31.82 46.41
CA ARG A 431 -24.24 -33.05 46.61
C ARG A 431 -24.94 -32.97 47.97
N PRO A 432 -26.28 -33.01 48.03
CA PRO A 432 -26.96 -33.41 49.25
C PRO A 432 -26.77 -34.91 49.40
N SER A 433 -25.54 -35.35 49.69
CA SER A 433 -25.37 -36.61 50.40
C SER A 433 -25.71 -36.26 51.84
N ALA A 434 -26.94 -36.58 52.26
CA ALA A 434 -27.13 -36.89 53.66
C ALA A 434 -26.03 -37.90 54.01
N GLU A 435 -25.20 -37.59 55.02
CA GLU A 435 -24.39 -38.62 55.64
C GLU A 435 -25.37 -39.73 56.00
N THR A 436 -25.23 -40.91 55.41
CA THR A 436 -25.88 -42.10 55.96
C THR A 436 -25.39 -42.18 57.39
N PRO A 437 -26.27 -42.05 58.42
CA PRO A 437 -25.84 -42.25 59.79
C PRO A 437 -25.63 -43.75 59.91
N ASN A 438 -24.38 -44.18 59.68
CA ASN A 438 -23.69 -45.28 60.33
C ASN A 438 -22.35 -45.55 59.62
N ASP A 439 -21.28 -45.41 60.40
CA ASP A 439 -20.03 -46.16 60.28
C ASP A 439 -19.15 -45.98 59.03
N ALA A 440 -18.93 -44.73 58.58
CA ALA A 440 -17.91 -44.41 57.58
C ALA A 440 -16.44 -44.73 58.01
N GLY A 441 -16.23 -45.17 59.25
CA GLY A 441 -14.93 -45.66 59.76
C GLY A 441 -14.79 -47.19 59.79
N SER A 442 -15.84 -47.94 59.49
CA SER A 442 -15.80 -49.41 59.51
C SER A 442 -15.52 -49.95 58.10
N PRO A 443 -14.53 -50.83 57.91
CA PRO A 443 -14.33 -51.51 56.63
C PRO A 443 -15.63 -52.25 56.25
N ALA A 444 -15.99 -52.23 54.97
CA ALA A 444 -17.09 -53.05 54.48
C ALA A 444 -16.81 -54.53 54.86
N ALA A 445 -17.62 -55.09 55.76
CA ALA A 445 -17.58 -56.50 56.05
C ALA A 445 -18.00 -57.24 54.76
N GLY A 446 -17.10 -58.07 54.23
CA GLY A 446 -17.39 -58.88 53.06
C GLY A 446 -18.60 -59.78 53.31
N ALA A 447 -19.55 -59.74 52.39
CA ALA A 447 -20.63 -60.71 52.31
C ALA A 447 -20.90 -61.02 50.84
N ASP A 448 -19.96 -61.69 50.20
CA ASP A 448 -20.29 -62.76 49.26
C ASP A 448 -19.52 -64.00 49.69
N ARG A 449 -20.22 -64.85 50.45
CA ARG A 449 -19.98 -66.29 50.47
C ARG A 449 -21.03 -66.90 49.55
N GLY A 450 -20.56 -67.38 48.41
CA GLY A 450 -21.20 -68.32 47.50
C GLY A 450 -20.10 -69.06 46.77
#